data_AF-A0A927R9I2-F1
#
_entry.id   AF-A0A927R9I2-F1
#
_cell.length_a   1.000
_cell.length_b   1.000
_cell.length_c   1.000
_cell.angle_alpha   90.00
_cell.angle_beta   90.00
_cell.angle_gamma   90.00
#
_symmetry.space_group_name_H-M   'P 1'
#
loop_
_entity.id
_entity.type
_entity.pdbx_description
1 polymer ?
#
loop_
_entity_poly.entity_id
_entity_poly.type
_entity_poly.pdbx_seq_one_letter_code
_entity_poly.pdbx_strand_id
1 'polypeptide(L)'
;MTASATVLNIWCLRHSTGTDFGVNQALAGLAPSIAVAELGGTPLQDFLKSLPGVIGAIDSARSDPDNLYLTMDTAGGLGNSIWPTDRSTLDIQADQSVSPGIQVPVAFSQSLSLWDFDAVSADDLLGSITVFESEQGAGELAKLAKSDVESSYYFVTYRVD
;
A
#
# COMPACT_ATOMS: atom_id res chain seq x y z
N MET A 1 15.90 0.75 22.67
CA MET A 1 15.01 1.79 22.10
C MET A 1 14.24 1.09 21.01
N THR A 2 12.92 1.23 20.98
CA THR A 2 12.08 0.65 19.92
C THR A 2 12.18 1.56 18.70
N ALA A 3 12.50 1.01 17.52
CA ALA A 3 12.51 1.78 16.29
C ALA A 3 11.10 2.29 15.95
N SER A 4 11.01 3.29 15.07
CA SER A 4 9.72 3.78 14.57
C SER A 4 9.73 3.83 13.06
N ALA A 5 8.65 3.40 12.41
CA ALA A 5 8.49 3.58 10.99
C ALA A 5 7.59 4.77 10.70
N THR A 6 8.05 5.66 9.83
CA THR A 6 7.24 6.75 9.28
C THR A 6 6.66 6.29 7.94
N VAL A 7 5.33 6.23 7.83
CA VAL A 7 4.63 5.94 6.57
C VAL A 7 4.51 7.23 5.76
N LEU A 8 5.25 7.29 4.66
CA LEU A 8 5.43 8.52 3.88
C LEU A 8 4.40 8.64 2.77
N ASN A 9 4.15 7.54 2.04
CA ASN A 9 3.28 7.55 0.88
C ASN A 9 2.62 6.17 0.68
N ILE A 10 1.37 6.18 0.25
CA ILE A 10 0.66 5.00 -0.26
C ILE A 10 0.27 5.35 -1.70
N TRP A 11 0.78 4.59 -2.66
CA TRP A 11 0.42 4.73 -4.07
C TRP A 11 -0.44 3.56 -4.50
N CYS A 12 -1.63 3.87 -5.01
CA CYS A 12 -2.53 2.89 -5.59
C CYS A 12 -2.07 2.61 -7.02
N LEU A 13 -1.49 1.44 -7.26
CA LEU A 13 -1.25 0.98 -8.63
C LEU A 13 -2.56 0.46 -9.21
N ARG A 14 -3.32 -0.27 -8.40
CA ARG A 14 -4.63 -0.82 -8.77
C ARG A 14 -5.49 -0.97 -7.52
N HIS A 15 -6.66 -0.34 -7.53
CA HIS A 15 -7.66 -0.46 -6.47
C HIS A 15 -8.46 -1.77 -6.60
N SER A 16 -9.31 -2.11 -5.63
CA SER A 16 -10.09 -3.34 -5.67
C SER A 16 -11.00 -3.37 -6.90
N THR A 17 -11.00 -4.53 -7.57
CA THR A 17 -11.86 -4.78 -8.74
C THR A 17 -12.62 -6.10 -8.65
N GLY A 18 -12.37 -6.90 -7.59
CA GLY A 18 -13.08 -8.14 -7.26
C GLY A 18 -12.95 -9.32 -8.24
N THR A 19 -12.57 -9.13 -9.52
CA THR A 19 -12.68 -10.22 -10.54
C THR A 19 -11.70 -10.23 -11.74
N ASP A 20 -10.71 -9.33 -11.83
CA ASP A 20 -9.91 -9.19 -13.06
C ASP A 20 -8.60 -10.03 -13.09
N PHE A 21 -8.74 -11.33 -13.39
CA PHE A 21 -7.62 -12.28 -13.45
C PHE A 21 -6.50 -11.94 -14.46
N GLY A 22 -6.81 -11.24 -15.56
CA GLY A 22 -5.84 -10.95 -16.63
C GLY A 22 -4.75 -9.97 -16.22
N VAL A 23 -5.06 -9.06 -15.30
CA VAL A 23 -4.14 -8.00 -14.85
C VAL A 23 -3.17 -8.52 -13.79
N ASN A 24 -3.61 -9.48 -12.97
CA ASN A 24 -2.78 -10.12 -11.94
C ASN A 24 -1.51 -10.77 -12.54
N GLN A 25 -1.57 -11.31 -13.76
CA GLN A 25 -0.37 -11.84 -14.43
C GLN A 25 0.62 -10.75 -14.85
N ALA A 26 0.13 -9.58 -15.27
CA ALA A 26 0.99 -8.47 -15.67
C ALA A 26 1.76 -7.89 -14.48
N LEU A 27 1.15 -7.93 -13.28
CA LEU A 27 1.73 -7.39 -12.04
C LEU A 27 2.48 -8.44 -11.20
N ALA A 28 2.41 -9.72 -11.56
CA ALA A 28 3.06 -10.80 -10.81
C ALA A 28 4.60 -10.67 -10.72
N GLY A 29 5.22 -9.92 -11.63
CA GLY A 29 6.66 -9.68 -11.66
C GLY A 29 7.15 -8.49 -10.83
N LEU A 30 6.24 -7.76 -10.16
CA LEU A 30 6.63 -6.60 -9.35
C LEU A 30 7.49 -7.02 -8.16
N ALA A 31 8.56 -6.27 -7.91
CA ALA A 31 9.42 -6.49 -6.76
C ALA A 31 8.63 -6.24 -5.45
N PRO A 32 8.67 -7.17 -4.48
CA PRO A 32 7.94 -7.01 -3.22
C PRO A 32 8.47 -5.89 -2.34
N SER A 33 9.74 -5.50 -2.54
CA SER A 33 10.41 -4.42 -1.82
C SER A 33 11.42 -3.76 -2.75
N ILE A 34 11.44 -2.43 -2.75
CA ILE A 34 12.33 -1.59 -3.58
C ILE A 34 12.97 -0.57 -2.66
N ALA A 35 14.30 -0.45 -2.68
CA ALA A 35 14.98 0.65 -2.03
C ALA A 35 14.89 1.89 -2.93
N VAL A 36 14.25 2.96 -2.45
CA VAL A 36 13.99 4.17 -3.26
C VAL A 36 15.31 4.83 -3.69
N ALA A 37 16.36 4.72 -2.87
CA ALA A 37 17.69 5.21 -3.19
C ALA A 37 18.31 4.54 -4.44
N GLU A 38 17.96 3.28 -4.72
CA GLU A 38 18.47 2.53 -5.88
C GLU A 38 17.87 3.02 -7.21
N LEU A 39 16.80 3.83 -7.16
CA LEU A 39 16.16 4.39 -8.35
C LEU A 39 16.93 5.57 -8.96
N GLY A 40 18.05 5.98 -8.36
CA GLY A 40 18.93 7.01 -8.91
C GLY A 40 18.27 8.38 -9.08
N GLY A 41 17.28 8.71 -8.24
CA GLY A 41 16.51 9.95 -8.31
C GLY A 41 15.26 9.89 -9.20
N THR A 42 15.01 8.76 -9.87
CA THR A 42 13.74 8.53 -10.56
C THR A 42 12.62 8.33 -9.53
N PRO A 43 11.49 9.05 -9.60
CA PRO A 43 10.35 8.78 -8.74
C PRO A 43 9.89 7.33 -8.87
N LEU A 44 9.50 6.71 -7.74
CA LEU A 44 9.03 5.32 -7.72
C LEU A 44 7.91 5.07 -8.74
N GLN A 45 6.96 5.99 -8.85
CA GLN A 45 5.83 5.89 -9.77
C GLN A 45 6.31 5.85 -11.23
N ASP A 46 7.24 6.71 -11.61
CA ASP A 46 7.79 6.76 -12.97
C ASP A 46 8.57 5.48 -13.31
N PHE A 47 9.36 4.98 -12.36
CA PHE A 47 10.05 3.70 -12.50
C PHE A 47 9.05 2.55 -12.71
N LEU A 48 8.02 2.44 -11.86
CA LEU A 48 7.04 1.37 -11.94
C LEU A 48 6.20 1.46 -13.22
N LYS A 49 5.82 2.66 -13.65
CA LYS A 49 5.13 2.90 -14.92
C LYS A 49 5.95 2.53 -16.15
N SER A 50 7.29 2.50 -16.03
CA SER A 50 8.17 2.02 -17.10
C SER A 50 8.17 0.49 -17.26
N LEU A 51 7.67 -0.24 -16.25
CA LEU A 51 7.62 -1.70 -16.30
C LEU A 51 6.47 -2.18 -17.21
N PRO A 52 6.70 -3.26 -17.99
CA PRO A 52 5.67 -3.83 -18.84
C PRO A 52 4.41 -4.18 -18.05
N GLY A 53 3.24 -3.77 -18.56
CA GLY A 53 1.95 -4.15 -18.01
C GLY A 53 1.42 -3.26 -16.88
N VAL A 54 2.24 -2.39 -16.27
CA VAL A 54 1.78 -1.50 -15.18
C VAL A 54 0.77 -0.46 -15.68
N ILE A 55 1.04 0.21 -16.80
CA ILE A 55 0.09 1.17 -17.38
C ILE A 55 -1.23 0.50 -17.78
N GLY A 56 -1.16 -0.69 -18.39
CA GLY A 56 -2.37 -1.45 -18.72
C GLY A 56 -3.17 -1.88 -17.48
N ALA A 57 -2.48 -2.16 -16.37
CA ALA A 57 -3.12 -2.49 -15.11
C ALA A 57 -3.85 -1.29 -14.47
N ILE A 58 -3.25 -0.09 -14.58
CA ILE A 58 -3.85 1.18 -14.17
C ILE A 58 -5.08 1.47 -15.04
N ASP A 59 -4.94 1.46 -16.37
CA ASP A 59 -6.00 1.82 -17.31
C ASP A 59 -7.21 0.86 -17.29
N SER A 60 -6.99 -0.37 -16.86
CA SER A 60 -8.04 -1.39 -16.73
C SER A 60 -8.76 -1.36 -15.38
N ALA A 61 -8.24 -0.63 -14.39
CA ALA A 61 -8.91 -0.43 -13.12
C ALA A 61 -10.10 0.52 -13.34
N ARG A 62 -11.26 -0.03 -13.69
CA ARG A 62 -12.50 0.69 -14.03
C ARG A 62 -13.60 0.45 -13.00
N SER A 63 -13.23 0.38 -11.73
CA SER A 63 -14.17 0.21 -10.61
C SER A 63 -14.39 1.53 -9.86
N ASP A 64 -15.24 1.49 -8.85
CA ASP A 64 -15.33 2.56 -7.85
C ASP A 64 -14.00 2.69 -7.08
N PRO A 65 -13.66 3.90 -6.58
CA PRO A 65 -12.48 4.09 -5.74
C PRO A 65 -12.56 3.26 -4.46
N ASP A 66 -11.41 2.85 -3.93
CA ASP A 66 -11.36 2.23 -2.60
C ASP A 66 -11.54 3.33 -1.54
N ASN A 67 -12.37 3.07 -0.53
CA ASN A 67 -12.50 3.88 0.68
C ASN A 67 -11.37 3.53 1.67
N LEU A 68 -10.16 4.00 1.34
CA LEU A 68 -8.92 3.57 1.98
C LEU A 68 -8.79 3.98 3.45
N TYR A 69 -8.40 3.04 4.30
CA TYR A 69 -7.82 3.29 5.62
C TYR A 69 -6.73 2.27 5.96
N LEU A 70 -6.01 2.50 7.06
CA LEU A 70 -4.84 1.74 7.47
C LEU A 70 -4.96 1.25 8.92
N THR A 71 -4.54 0.01 9.19
CA THR A 71 -4.39 -0.56 10.54
C THR A 71 -2.99 -1.13 10.78
N MET A 72 -2.67 -1.45 12.04
CA MET A 72 -1.40 -2.07 12.45
C MET A 72 -1.45 -3.60 12.54
N ASP A 73 -2.56 -4.21 12.15
CA ASP A 73 -2.75 -5.65 12.20
C ASP A 73 -3.65 -6.09 11.05
N THR A 74 -4.12 -7.33 11.05
CA THR A 74 -5.08 -7.84 10.06
C THR A 74 -6.51 -7.78 10.57
N ALA A 75 -6.81 -6.95 11.58
CA ALA A 75 -8.17 -6.68 12.01
C ALA A 75 -8.64 -5.36 11.38
N GLY A 76 -9.59 -5.46 10.46
CA GLY A 76 -10.26 -4.30 9.87
C GLY A 76 -11.16 -3.56 10.88
N GLY A 77 -11.92 -2.60 10.37
CA GLY A 77 -12.81 -1.71 11.09
C GLY A 77 -12.19 -0.35 11.39
N LEU A 78 -12.92 0.73 11.09
CA LEU A 78 -12.50 2.11 11.36
C LEU A 78 -12.15 2.40 12.82
N GLY A 79 -12.70 1.63 13.76
CA GLY A 79 -12.33 1.71 15.18
C GLY A 79 -10.86 1.36 15.48
N ASN A 80 -10.25 0.55 14.62
CA ASN A 80 -8.84 0.11 14.69
C ASN A 80 -7.92 0.93 13.75
N SER A 81 -8.50 1.88 13.01
CA SER A 81 -7.76 2.70 12.07
C SER A 81 -6.71 3.56 12.79
N ILE A 82 -5.50 3.55 12.24
CA ILE A 82 -4.42 4.46 12.62
C ILE A 82 -4.31 5.64 11.65
N TRP A 83 -4.89 5.50 10.46
CA TRP A 83 -4.97 6.55 9.46
C TRP A 83 -6.13 6.28 8.49
N PRO A 84 -6.92 7.30 8.12
CA PRO A 84 -6.94 8.67 8.64
C PRO A 84 -7.16 8.76 10.17
N THR A 85 -6.58 9.78 10.82
CA THR A 85 -6.56 9.88 12.30
C THR A 85 -7.93 10.17 12.92
N ASP A 86 -8.87 10.66 12.12
CA ASP A 86 -10.26 10.91 12.50
C ASP A 86 -11.17 9.68 12.33
N ARG A 87 -10.59 8.51 12.02
CA ARG A 87 -11.30 7.24 11.77
C ARG A 87 -12.29 7.35 10.60
N SER A 88 -11.96 8.18 9.62
CA SER A 88 -12.62 8.24 8.34
C SER A 88 -11.89 7.37 7.31
N THR A 89 -12.27 7.52 6.04
CA THR A 89 -11.67 6.89 4.88
C THR A 89 -11.27 7.96 3.87
N LEU A 90 -10.42 7.59 2.92
CA LEU A 90 -10.06 8.47 1.81
C LEU A 90 -10.22 7.72 0.49
N ASP A 91 -11.02 8.28 -0.42
CA ASP A 91 -11.23 7.70 -1.76
C ASP A 91 -9.94 7.72 -2.57
N ILE A 92 -9.46 6.55 -2.99
CA ILE A 92 -8.26 6.43 -3.82
C ILE A 92 -8.53 5.60 -5.07
N GLN A 93 -8.11 6.13 -6.22
CA GLN A 93 -8.17 5.44 -7.51
C GLN A 93 -6.79 4.99 -7.96
N ALA A 94 -6.74 4.14 -8.99
CA ALA A 94 -5.50 3.77 -9.63
C ALA A 94 -4.72 5.01 -10.07
N ASP A 95 -3.40 4.92 -9.95
CA ASP A 95 -2.43 5.97 -10.17
C ASP A 95 -2.43 7.13 -9.15
N GLN A 96 -3.32 7.13 -8.16
CA GLN A 96 -3.33 8.16 -7.13
C GLN A 96 -2.46 7.78 -5.94
N SER A 97 -1.99 8.81 -5.23
CA SER A 97 -1.19 8.64 -4.02
C SER A 97 -1.70 9.52 -2.89
N VAL A 98 -1.55 9.01 -1.67
CA VAL A 98 -1.84 9.72 -0.43
C VAL A 98 -0.60 9.68 0.45
N SER A 99 -0.43 10.70 1.30
CA SER A 99 0.74 10.83 2.18
C SER A 99 0.31 10.82 3.65
N PRO A 100 0.24 9.64 4.30
CA PRO A 100 -0.24 9.55 5.68
C PRO A 100 0.57 10.36 6.68
N GLY A 101 1.90 10.34 6.56
CA GLY A 101 2.80 11.04 7.48
C GLY A 101 2.74 10.55 8.92
N ILE A 102 2.23 9.33 9.15
CA ILE A 102 2.07 8.76 10.49
C ILE A 102 3.31 8.00 10.93
N GLN A 103 3.57 7.99 12.23
CA GLN A 103 4.61 7.18 12.86
C GLN A 103 3.99 5.97 13.55
N VAL A 104 4.56 4.81 13.31
CA VAL A 104 4.19 3.56 13.97
C VAL A 104 5.39 2.98 14.72
N PRO A 105 5.21 2.43 15.94
CA PRO A 105 6.28 1.75 16.63
C PRO A 105 6.61 0.43 15.93
N VAL A 106 7.89 0.07 15.87
CA VAL A 106 8.36 -1.20 15.30
C VAL A 106 9.24 -1.92 16.31
N ALA A 107 8.72 -3.00 16.89
CA ALA A 107 9.46 -3.89 17.77
C ALA A 107 9.64 -5.25 17.05
N PHE A 108 10.84 -5.53 16.56
CA PHE A 108 11.17 -6.61 15.62
C PHE A 108 10.47 -6.50 14.26
N SER A 109 9.15 -6.47 14.23
CA SER A 109 8.34 -6.30 13.03
C SER A 109 6.99 -5.67 13.35
N GLN A 110 6.46 -4.87 12.42
CA GLN A 110 5.15 -4.27 12.50
C GLN A 110 4.41 -4.47 11.17
N SER A 111 3.23 -5.08 11.23
CA SER A 111 2.36 -5.18 10.05
C SER A 111 1.61 -3.87 9.83
N LEU A 112 1.41 -3.51 8.57
CA LEU A 112 0.56 -2.42 8.14
C LEU A 112 -0.39 -2.98 7.09
N SER A 113 -1.69 -2.88 7.34
CA SER A 113 -2.73 -3.42 6.45
C SER A 113 -3.59 -2.30 5.91
N LEU A 114 -3.75 -2.29 4.60
CA LEU A 114 -4.61 -1.39 3.85
C LEU A 114 -5.97 -2.06 3.68
N TRP A 115 -7.02 -1.27 3.89
CA TRP A 115 -8.39 -1.76 3.87
C TRP A 115 -9.28 -0.84 3.06
N ASP A 116 -10.25 -1.44 2.41
CA ASP A 116 -11.42 -0.76 1.86
C ASP A 116 -12.57 -0.91 2.85
N PHE A 117 -13.21 0.21 3.20
CA PHE A 117 -14.32 0.21 4.14
C PHE A 117 -15.64 -0.07 3.42
N ASP A 118 -16.39 -1.06 3.91
CA ASP A 118 -17.74 -1.33 3.42
C ASP A 118 -18.76 -1.06 4.53
N ALA A 119 -19.70 -0.13 4.27
CA ALA A 119 -20.75 0.22 5.21
C ALA A 119 -21.84 -0.85 5.38
N VAL A 120 -21.99 -1.76 4.40
CA VAL A 120 -23.04 -2.78 4.35
C VAL A 120 -22.51 -4.19 4.54
N SER A 121 -21.21 -4.41 4.35
CA SER A 121 -20.57 -5.72 4.52
C SER A 121 -19.30 -5.62 5.38
N ALA A 122 -18.42 -6.63 5.29
CA ALA A 122 -17.16 -6.60 6.02
C ALA A 122 -16.12 -5.84 5.19
N ASP A 123 -15.27 -5.07 5.84
CA ASP A 123 -14.17 -4.36 5.18
C ASP A 123 -13.23 -5.32 4.43
N ASP A 124 -12.83 -4.92 3.24
CA ASP A 124 -12.02 -5.74 2.35
C ASP A 124 -10.52 -5.47 2.54
N LEU A 125 -9.74 -6.53 2.71
CA LEU A 125 -8.29 -6.42 2.86
C LEU A 125 -7.65 -6.17 1.50
N LEU A 126 -7.15 -4.97 1.28
CA LEU A 126 -6.46 -4.57 0.05
C LEU A 126 -5.01 -5.08 0.01
N GLY A 127 -4.43 -5.37 1.17
CA GLY A 127 -3.13 -6.00 1.31
C GLY A 127 -2.37 -5.49 2.51
N SER A 128 -1.26 -6.17 2.81
CA SER A 128 -0.42 -5.82 3.96
C SER A 128 1.04 -5.80 3.59
N ILE A 129 1.80 -4.95 4.28
CA ILE A 129 3.26 -5.02 4.34
C ILE A 129 3.69 -5.34 5.77
N THR A 130 4.87 -5.93 5.91
CA THR A 130 5.54 -6.05 7.21
C THR A 130 6.78 -5.18 7.18
N VAL A 131 6.84 -4.21 8.09
CA VAL A 131 8.02 -3.38 8.33
C VAL A 131 8.88 -4.06 9.38
N PHE A 132 10.21 -4.11 9.20
CA PHE A 132 11.12 -4.74 10.15
C PHE A 132 12.00 -3.72 10.84
N GLU A 133 12.28 -3.95 12.13
CA GLU A 133 13.23 -3.12 12.89
C GLU A 133 14.63 -3.14 12.26
N SER A 134 15.02 -4.26 11.65
CA SER A 134 16.30 -4.41 10.94
C SER A 134 16.45 -3.51 9.70
N GLU A 135 15.39 -2.83 9.26
CA GLU A 135 15.41 -1.88 8.15
C GLU A 135 15.82 -0.47 8.59
N GLN A 136 16.08 -0.28 9.88
CA GLN A 136 16.57 0.98 10.43
C GLN A 136 17.85 1.43 9.71
N GLY A 137 17.85 2.68 9.25
CA GLY A 137 18.97 3.25 8.50
C GLY A 137 19.10 2.81 7.04
N ALA A 138 18.19 1.97 6.51
CA ALA A 138 18.18 1.60 5.09
C ALA A 138 17.70 2.74 4.16
N GLY A 139 17.18 3.83 4.73
CA GLY A 139 16.55 4.92 3.99
C GLY A 139 15.08 4.62 3.68
N GLU A 140 14.58 5.20 2.59
CA GLU A 140 13.20 4.99 2.15
C GLU A 140 13.06 3.66 1.40
N LEU A 141 12.10 2.86 1.84
CA LEU A 141 11.74 1.59 1.22
C LEU A 141 10.30 1.68 0.72
N ALA A 142 10.05 1.11 -0.45
CA ALA A 142 8.70 0.92 -0.98
C ALA A 142 8.38 -0.57 -1.02
N LYS A 143 7.34 -0.99 -0.30
CA LYS A 143 6.87 -2.38 -0.28
C LYS A 143 5.52 -2.52 -0.95
N LEU A 144 5.37 -3.64 -1.64
CA LEU A 144 4.12 -4.00 -2.29
C LEU A 144 3.17 -4.64 -1.27
N ALA A 145 2.07 -3.96 -0.97
CA ALA A 145 0.86 -4.55 -0.42
C ALA A 145 -0.02 -5.03 -1.59
N LYS A 146 -0.45 -6.28 -1.54
CA LYS A 146 -1.40 -6.81 -2.53
C LYS A 146 -2.42 -7.73 -1.88
N SER A 147 -3.58 -7.84 -2.53
CA SER A 147 -4.60 -8.82 -2.22
C SER A 147 -4.99 -9.56 -3.50
N ASP A 148 -4.74 -10.87 -3.52
CA ASP A 148 -5.11 -11.71 -4.67
C ASP A 148 -6.63 -11.93 -4.75
N VAL A 149 -7.35 -11.74 -3.63
CA VAL A 149 -8.82 -11.84 -3.56
C VAL A 149 -9.44 -10.58 -4.16
N GLU A 150 -8.98 -9.41 -3.73
CA GLU A 150 -9.48 -8.11 -4.21
C GLU A 150 -8.88 -7.71 -5.57
N SER A 151 -7.80 -8.38 -5.99
CA SER A 151 -7.00 -8.02 -7.16
C SER A 151 -6.48 -6.57 -7.08
N SER A 152 -6.05 -6.15 -5.88
CA SER A 152 -5.55 -4.81 -5.58
C SER A 152 -4.05 -4.81 -5.28
N TYR A 153 -3.39 -3.70 -5.63
CA TYR A 153 -1.94 -3.52 -5.61
C TYR A 153 -1.58 -2.10 -5.18
N TYR A 154 -0.83 -2.01 -4.11
CA TYR A 154 -0.44 -0.76 -3.46
C TYR A 154 1.05 -0.78 -3.14
N PHE A 155 1.75 0.33 -3.41
CA PHE A 155 3.09 0.54 -2.88
C PHE A 155 3.05 1.46 -1.67
N VAL A 156 3.48 0.94 -0.53
CA VAL A 156 3.64 1.70 0.70
C VAL A 156 5.10 2.08 0.84
N THR A 157 5.37 3.38 0.75
CA THR A 157 6.70 3.96 0.99
C THR A 157 6.80 4.38 2.45
N TYR A 158 7.85 3.92 3.11
CA TYR A 158 8.12 4.21 4.52
C TYR A 158 9.62 4.30 4.79
N ARG A 159 9.97 4.80 5.97
CA ARG A 159 11.35 4.81 6.48
C ARG A 159 11.36 4.36 7.93
N VAL A 160 12.39 3.63 8.34
CA VAL A 160 12.58 3.21 9.73
C VAL A 160 13.63 4.09 10.42
N ASP A 161 13.11 4.85 11.37
CA ASP A 161 13.66 5.68 12.46
C ASP A 161 14.53 4.96 13.50
#